data_AF-A0AAU6TPH0-F1
#
_entry.id   AF-A0AAU6TPH0-F1
#
_cell.length_a   1.000
_cell.length_b   1.000
_cell.length_c   1.000
_cell.angle_alpha   90.00
_cell.angle_beta   90.00
_cell.angle_gamma   90.00
#
_symmetry.space_group_name_H-M   'P 1'
#
loop_
_entity.id
_entity.type
_entity.pdbx_description
1 polymer ?
#
loop_
_entity_poly.entity_id
_entity_poly.type
_entity_poly.pdbx_seq_one_letter_code
_entity_poly.pdbx_strand_id
1 'polypeptide(L)'
;MFKEESSALSKIVDLLFSEGNVVTTISILASATVAMIVLGVNQFYSNRRERKKLICQKIEEFYEASIAYVNACDKLITDIQRMTYRCESGYYRNDPAAYALFEQSISKMEMLHGLYFQRIDFNSEDYAITKMPLIWAANSGELARKSVNDDVYKASRAHINFSSEHLSQLCKELMRKHII
;
A
#
# COMPACT_ATOMS: atom_id res chain seq x y z
N MET A 1 33.19 8.22 -43.51
CA MET A 1 32.96 7.02 -42.69
C MET A 1 31.52 6.52 -42.75
N PHE A 2 30.47 7.38 -42.72
CA PHE A 2 29.06 6.95 -42.84
C PHE A 2 28.57 6.48 -44.22
N LYS A 3 29.34 6.68 -45.31
CA LYS A 3 28.90 6.37 -46.68
C LYS A 3 29.13 4.90 -47.08
N GLU A 4 30.04 4.20 -46.40
CA GLU A 4 30.31 2.76 -46.63
C GLU A 4 29.28 1.85 -45.94
N GLU A 5 28.81 2.19 -44.72
CA GLU A 5 27.79 1.41 -44.01
C GLU A 5 26.45 1.35 -44.76
N SER A 6 26.03 2.47 -45.35
CA SER A 6 24.80 2.52 -46.15
C SER A 6 24.90 1.69 -47.45
N SER A 7 26.10 1.58 -48.05
CA SER A 7 26.32 0.75 -49.24
C SER A 7 26.39 -0.74 -48.89
N ALA A 8 26.91 -1.08 -47.70
CA ALA A 8 26.93 -2.46 -47.22
C ALA A 8 25.52 -2.95 -46.88
N LEU A 9 24.71 -2.13 -46.19
CA LEU A 9 23.30 -2.44 -45.92
C LEU A 9 22.48 -2.59 -47.21
N SER A 10 22.66 -1.70 -48.19
CA SER A 10 22.01 -1.82 -49.51
C SER A 10 22.39 -3.12 -50.23
N LYS A 11 23.69 -3.47 -50.26
CA LYS A 11 24.14 -4.72 -50.89
C LYS A 11 23.63 -5.96 -50.16
N ILE A 12 23.52 -5.93 -48.83
CA ILE A 12 22.97 -7.03 -48.03
C ILE A 12 21.47 -7.19 -48.30
N VAL A 13 20.73 -6.09 -48.41
CA VAL A 13 19.31 -6.08 -48.79
C VAL A 13 19.13 -6.66 -50.20
N ASP A 14 19.91 -6.20 -51.18
CA ASP A 14 19.84 -6.71 -52.56
C ASP A 14 20.21 -8.21 -52.66
N LEU A 15 21.15 -8.68 -51.82
CA LEU A 15 21.54 -10.10 -51.77
C LEU A 15 20.47 -10.99 -51.09
N LEU A 16 19.75 -10.44 -50.11
CA LEU A 16 18.64 -11.10 -49.41
C LEU A 16 17.35 -11.16 -50.26
N PHE A 17 17.16 -10.21 -51.19
CA PHE A 17 15.98 -10.12 -52.07
C PHE A 17 16.24 -10.57 -53.52
N SER A 18 17.36 -11.24 -53.80
CA SER A 18 17.61 -11.89 -55.10
C SER A 18 16.55 -12.96 -55.42
N GLU A 19 16.12 -13.09 -56.69
CA GLU A 19 14.94 -13.86 -57.15
C GLU A 19 14.87 -15.32 -56.65
N GLY A 20 16.00 -15.94 -56.27
CA GLY A 20 16.06 -17.28 -55.69
C GLY A 20 15.92 -17.37 -54.16
N ASN A 21 16.09 -16.26 -53.42
CA ASN A 21 16.08 -16.20 -51.96
C ASN A 21 14.90 -15.41 -51.37
N VAL A 22 14.09 -14.76 -52.20
CA VAL A 22 12.91 -13.98 -51.75
C VAL A 22 11.97 -14.83 -50.88
N VAL A 23 11.71 -16.08 -51.29
CA VAL A 23 10.80 -16.98 -50.56
C VAL A 23 11.36 -17.36 -49.17
N THR A 24 12.66 -17.64 -49.08
CA THR A 24 13.36 -17.95 -47.83
C THR A 24 13.40 -16.74 -46.90
N THR A 25 13.71 -15.55 -47.43
CA THR A 25 13.73 -14.29 -46.66
C THR A 25 12.33 -13.92 -46.16
N ILE A 26 11.29 -14.07 -46.97
CA ILE A 26 9.89 -13.85 -46.56
C ILE A 26 9.47 -14.88 -45.49
N SER A 27 9.87 -16.15 -45.62
CA SER A 27 9.57 -17.18 -44.62
C SER A 27 10.25 -16.91 -43.27
N ILE A 28 11.52 -16.47 -43.30
CA ILE A 28 12.25 -16.04 -42.10
C ILE A 28 11.58 -14.80 -41.48
N LEU A 29 11.20 -13.82 -42.28
CA LEU A 29 10.52 -12.62 -41.80
C LEU A 29 9.14 -12.94 -41.19
N ALA A 30 8.37 -13.82 -41.85
CA ALA A 30 7.07 -14.26 -41.37
C ALA A 30 7.21 -15.02 -40.04
N SER A 31 8.15 -15.97 -39.95
CA SER A 31 8.42 -16.71 -38.70
C SER A 31 8.93 -15.80 -37.57
N ALA A 32 9.82 -14.85 -37.86
CA ALA A 32 10.26 -13.86 -36.89
C ALA A 32 9.11 -12.96 -36.41
N THR A 33 8.22 -12.55 -37.31
CA THR A 33 7.04 -11.73 -36.96
C THR A 33 6.08 -12.50 -36.07
N VAL A 34 5.79 -13.76 -36.39
CA VAL A 34 4.95 -14.63 -35.55
C VAL A 34 5.58 -14.80 -34.18
N ALA A 35 6.89 -15.03 -34.10
CA ALA A 35 7.60 -15.15 -32.82
C ALA A 35 7.49 -13.86 -31.98
N MET A 36 7.67 -12.69 -32.60
CA MET A 36 7.50 -11.39 -31.92
C MET A 36 6.08 -11.19 -31.40
N ILE A 37 5.07 -11.56 -32.18
CA ILE A 37 3.66 -11.46 -31.76
C ILE A 37 3.41 -12.38 -30.56
N VAL A 38 3.84 -13.64 -30.62
CA VAL A 38 3.67 -14.61 -29.53
C VAL A 38 4.35 -14.11 -28.24
N LEU A 39 5.59 -13.63 -28.35
CA LEU A 39 6.32 -13.08 -27.21
C LEU A 39 5.64 -11.83 -26.65
N GLY A 40 5.21 -10.90 -27.50
CA GLY A 40 4.52 -9.68 -27.09
C GLY A 40 3.21 -9.96 -26.37
N VAL A 41 2.40 -10.89 -26.91
CA VAL A 41 1.15 -11.32 -26.28
C VAL A 41 1.41 -12.01 -24.94
N ASN A 42 2.39 -12.91 -24.88
CA ASN A 42 2.73 -13.61 -23.65
C ASN A 42 3.21 -12.64 -22.56
N GLN A 43 4.07 -11.68 -22.93
CA GLN A 43 4.58 -10.67 -22.00
C GLN A 43 3.48 -9.71 -21.54
N PHE A 44 2.52 -9.37 -22.41
CA PHE A 44 1.35 -8.59 -22.03
C PHE A 44 0.48 -9.33 -21.00
N TYR A 45 0.18 -10.61 -21.23
CA TYR A 45 -0.58 -11.42 -20.28
C TYR A 45 0.16 -11.61 -18.95
N SER A 46 1.48 -11.86 -19.00
CA SER A 46 2.31 -11.99 -17.80
C SER A 46 2.31 -10.71 -16.98
N ASN A 47 2.57 -9.57 -17.62
CA ASN A 47 2.62 -8.27 -16.96
C ASN A 47 1.24 -7.88 -16.38
N ARG A 48 0.14 -8.20 -17.08
CA ARG A 48 -1.22 -7.97 -16.55
C ARG A 48 -1.49 -8.83 -15.31
N ARG A 49 -1.06 -10.09 -15.32
CA ARG A 49 -1.22 -11.01 -14.17
C ARG A 49 -0.37 -10.56 -12.99
N GLU A 50 0.88 -10.15 -13.23
CA GLU A 50 1.78 -9.62 -12.20
C GLU A 50 1.23 -8.35 -11.56
N ARG A 51 0.71 -7.42 -12.36
CA ARG A 51 0.05 -6.21 -11.84
C ARG A 51 -1.14 -6.54 -10.95
N LYS A 52 -1.99 -7.50 -11.34
CA LYS A 52 -3.12 -7.94 -10.50
C LYS A 52 -2.64 -8.54 -9.17
N LYS A 53 -1.63 -9.41 -9.21
CA LYS A 53 -1.04 -10.00 -7.98
C LYS A 53 -0.46 -8.94 -7.06
N LEU A 54 0.29 -7.99 -7.63
CA LEU A 54 0.89 -6.89 -6.89
C LEU A 54 -0.19 -6.06 -6.20
N ILE A 55 -1.26 -5.68 -6.91
CA ILE A 55 -2.36 -4.91 -6.31
C ILE A 55 -3.02 -5.70 -5.17
N CYS A 56 -3.28 -7.00 -5.34
CA CYS A 56 -3.83 -7.85 -4.28
C CYS A 56 -2.93 -7.85 -3.04
N GLN A 57 -1.62 -8.05 -3.23
CA GLN A 57 -0.64 -8.00 -2.14
C GLN A 57 -0.63 -6.64 -1.43
N LYS A 58 -0.77 -5.54 -2.17
CA LYS A 58 -0.85 -4.20 -1.57
C LYS A 58 -2.14 -3.94 -0.81
N ILE A 59 -3.24 -4.56 -1.22
CA ILE A 59 -4.51 -4.53 -0.46
C ILE A 59 -4.36 -5.32 0.84
N GLU A 60 -3.72 -6.49 0.79
CA GLU A 60 -3.40 -7.28 1.99
C GLU A 60 -2.49 -6.51 2.94
N GLU A 61 -1.42 -5.89 2.44
CA GLU A 61 -0.52 -5.07 3.25
C GLU A 61 -1.22 -3.86 3.90
N PHE A 62 -2.20 -3.27 3.22
CA PHE A 62 -3.02 -2.18 3.76
C PHE A 62 -3.97 -2.69 4.85
N TYR A 63 -4.59 -3.85 4.62
CA TYR A 63 -5.45 -4.50 5.60
C TYR A 63 -4.68 -4.88 6.87
N GLU A 64 -3.50 -5.47 6.75
CA GLU A 64 -2.63 -5.77 7.89
C GLU A 64 -2.24 -4.50 8.66
N ALA A 65 -1.92 -3.41 7.95
CA ALA A 65 -1.62 -2.13 8.58
C ALA A 65 -2.82 -1.56 9.35
N SER A 66 -4.04 -1.70 8.81
CA SER A 66 -5.27 -1.27 9.49
C SER A 66 -5.55 -2.07 10.76
N ILE A 67 -5.29 -3.38 10.76
CA ILE A 67 -5.42 -4.22 11.95
C ILE A 67 -4.36 -3.84 12.99
N ALA A 68 -3.11 -3.65 12.55
CA ALA A 68 -2.02 -3.23 13.43
C ALA A 68 -2.33 -1.89 14.11
N TYR A 69 -2.91 -0.94 13.38
CA TYR A 69 -3.40 0.33 13.92
C TYR A 69 -4.43 0.12 15.04
N VAL A 70 -5.51 -0.62 14.77
CA VAL A 70 -6.60 -0.86 15.74
C VAL A 70 -6.04 -1.57 16.98
N ASN A 71 -5.20 -2.58 16.79
CA ASN A 71 -4.57 -3.31 17.90
C ASN A 71 -3.65 -2.43 18.74
N ALA A 72 -2.88 -1.52 18.11
CA ALA A 72 -2.04 -0.57 18.82
C ALA A 72 -2.87 0.41 19.64
N CYS A 73 -3.96 0.93 19.08
CA CYS A 73 -4.89 1.81 19.80
C CYS A 73 -5.50 1.10 21.02
N ASP A 74 -5.98 -0.14 20.84
CA ASP A 74 -6.55 -0.93 21.91
C ASP A 74 -5.54 -1.28 23.00
N LYS A 75 -4.30 -1.57 22.61
CA LYS A 75 -3.20 -1.80 23.56
C LYS A 75 -2.92 -0.53 24.37
N LEU A 76 -2.79 0.63 23.72
CA LEU A 76 -2.57 1.91 24.40
C LEU A 76 -3.68 2.23 25.39
N ILE A 77 -4.95 2.07 25.00
CA ILE A 77 -6.09 2.28 25.90
C ILE A 77 -6.07 1.28 27.07
N THR A 78 -5.83 0.00 26.79
CA THR A 78 -5.80 -1.05 27.81
C THR A 78 -4.69 -0.80 28.82
N ASP A 79 -3.51 -0.39 28.35
CA ASP A 79 -2.38 -0.08 29.22
C ASP A 79 -2.68 1.13 30.11
N ILE A 80 -3.39 2.15 29.58
CA ILE A 80 -3.85 3.31 30.37
C ILE A 80 -4.83 2.84 31.45
N GLN A 81 -5.80 2.00 31.11
CA GLN A 81 -6.79 1.47 32.06
C GLN A 81 -6.16 0.63 33.16
N ARG A 82 -5.17 -0.19 32.81
CA ARG A 82 -4.44 -1.04 33.77
C ARG A 82 -3.43 -0.25 34.60
N MET A 83 -3.24 1.04 34.30
CA MET A 83 -2.22 1.89 34.91
C MET A 83 -0.80 1.30 34.82
N THR A 84 -0.53 0.49 33.79
CA THR A 84 0.70 -0.31 33.66
C THR A 84 1.97 0.54 33.70
N TYR A 85 1.94 1.73 33.10
CA TYR A 85 3.08 2.65 32.98
C TYR A 85 2.87 3.97 33.76
N ARG A 86 2.16 3.90 34.88
CA ARG A 86 1.99 5.05 35.76
C ARG A 86 3.33 5.38 36.46
N CYS A 87 3.81 6.61 36.28
CA CYS A 87 4.95 7.13 37.01
C CYS A 87 4.57 7.50 38.45
N GLU A 88 5.56 7.54 39.35
CA GLU A 88 5.37 7.97 40.75
C GLU A 88 4.82 9.40 40.86
N SER A 89 5.10 10.24 39.86
CA SER A 89 4.57 11.60 39.71
C SER A 89 3.08 11.66 39.30
N GLY A 90 2.44 10.51 39.08
CA GLY A 90 1.04 10.39 38.65
C GLY A 90 0.85 10.47 37.13
N TYR A 91 1.84 10.96 36.38
CA TYR A 91 1.79 11.00 34.92
C TYR A 91 1.84 9.60 34.31
N TYR A 92 1.21 9.45 33.15
CA TYR A 92 1.24 8.21 32.39
C TYR A 92 2.25 8.34 31.25
N ARG A 93 3.09 7.32 31.06
CA ARG A 93 4.00 7.24 29.91
C ARG A 93 3.47 6.16 28.97
N ASN A 94 3.20 6.51 27.71
CA ASN A 94 2.78 5.50 26.74
C ASN A 94 3.85 4.43 26.56
N ASP A 95 3.42 3.18 26.34
CA ASP A 95 4.33 2.11 25.88
C ASP A 95 5.00 2.58 24.58
N PRO A 96 6.34 2.78 24.57
CA PRO A 96 7.05 3.23 23.38
C PRO A 96 6.85 2.28 22.19
N ALA A 97 6.70 0.98 22.45
CA ALA A 97 6.49 -0.01 21.40
C ALA A 97 5.10 0.10 20.78
N ALA A 98 4.04 0.19 21.60
CA ALA A 98 2.68 0.37 21.11
C ALA A 98 2.50 1.70 20.36
N TYR A 99 3.10 2.77 20.87
CA TYR A 99 3.06 4.09 20.25
C TYR A 99 3.81 4.12 18.90
N ALA A 100 4.99 3.51 18.82
CA ALA A 100 5.72 3.40 17.55
C ALA A 100 4.96 2.56 16.52
N LEU A 101 4.31 1.47 16.96
CA LEU A 101 3.51 0.62 16.07
C LEU A 101 2.28 1.36 15.52
N PHE A 102 1.66 2.20 16.35
CA PHE A 102 0.59 3.11 15.94
C PHE A 102 1.06 4.06 14.84
N GLU A 103 2.15 4.82 15.04
CA GLU A 103 2.63 5.77 14.03
C GLU A 103 3.10 5.07 12.74
N GLN A 104 3.76 3.91 12.88
CA GLN A 104 4.21 3.11 11.75
C GLN A 104 3.02 2.59 10.92
N SER A 105 1.94 2.16 11.59
CA SER A 105 0.75 1.68 10.90
C SER A 105 0.06 2.77 10.08
N ILE A 106 -0.09 3.98 10.63
CA ILE A 106 -0.62 5.14 9.89
C ILE A 106 0.28 5.49 8.71
N SER A 107 1.59 5.59 8.94
CA SER A 107 2.56 5.92 7.89
C SER A 107 2.55 4.89 6.76
N LYS A 108 2.40 3.60 7.09
CA LYS A 108 2.29 2.52 6.10
C LYS A 108 0.97 2.63 5.31
N MET A 109 -0.15 2.93 5.97
CA MET A 109 -1.43 3.14 5.29
C MET A 109 -1.37 4.36 4.35
N GLU A 110 -0.79 5.48 4.79
CA GLU A 110 -0.62 6.69 3.98
C GLU A 110 0.28 6.45 2.76
N MET A 111 1.39 5.74 2.95
CA MET A 111 2.28 5.36 1.84
C MET A 111 1.56 4.48 0.81
N LEU A 112 0.83 3.45 1.26
CA LEU A 112 0.09 2.55 0.38
C LEU A 112 -1.04 3.28 -0.35
N HIS A 113 -1.73 4.19 0.34
CA HIS A 113 -2.73 5.08 -0.25
C HIS A 113 -2.13 5.95 -1.36
N GLY A 114 -1.04 6.67 -1.07
CA GLY A 114 -0.38 7.56 -2.01
C GLY A 114 0.21 6.86 -3.23
N LEU A 115 0.71 5.64 -3.08
CA LEU A 115 1.35 4.90 -4.18
C LEU A 115 0.39 4.06 -5.03
N TYR A 116 -0.57 3.38 -4.38
CA TYR A 116 -1.38 2.36 -5.05
C TYR A 116 -2.86 2.71 -5.09
N PHE A 117 -3.36 3.53 -4.16
CA PHE A 117 -4.80 3.68 -3.91
C PHE A 117 -5.30 5.13 -3.85
N GLN A 118 -4.72 6.02 -4.66
CA GLN A 118 -5.01 7.47 -4.69
C GLN A 118 -6.49 7.84 -4.90
N ARG A 119 -7.32 6.90 -5.36
CA ARG A 119 -8.75 7.13 -5.65
C ARG A 119 -9.68 6.77 -4.48
N ILE A 120 -9.13 6.58 -3.28
CA ILE A 120 -9.86 6.26 -2.08
C ILE A 120 -9.89 7.47 -1.16
N ASP A 121 -11.01 7.64 -0.47
CA ASP A 121 -11.15 8.61 0.60
C ASP A 121 -10.46 8.11 1.87
N PHE A 122 -9.15 8.32 1.94
CA PHE A 122 -8.34 8.04 3.13
C PHE A 122 -7.52 9.28 3.47
N ASN A 123 -7.62 9.73 4.71
CA ASN A 123 -6.81 10.80 5.28
C ASN A 123 -6.19 10.30 6.58
N SER A 124 -4.86 10.35 6.70
CA SER A 124 -4.14 9.91 7.90
C SER A 124 -4.45 10.78 9.13
N GLU A 125 -4.83 12.05 8.93
CA GLU A 125 -5.21 12.97 10.01
C GLU A 125 -6.47 12.53 10.76
N ASP A 126 -7.37 11.80 10.10
CA ASP A 126 -8.57 11.25 10.73
C ASP A 126 -8.26 10.12 11.71
N TYR A 127 -7.06 9.54 11.62
CA TYR A 127 -6.59 8.46 12.50
C TYR A 127 -5.51 8.92 13.47
N ALA A 128 -5.17 10.21 13.45
CA ALA A 128 -4.14 10.79 14.29
C ALA A 128 -4.43 10.61 15.78
N ILE A 129 -3.38 10.63 16.59
CA ILE A 129 -3.49 10.40 18.03
C ILE A 129 -4.34 11.46 18.75
N THR A 130 -4.45 12.64 18.16
CA THR A 130 -5.30 13.75 18.62
C THR A 130 -6.78 13.39 18.66
N LYS A 131 -7.21 12.39 17.89
CA LYS A 131 -8.57 11.85 17.89
C LYS A 131 -8.84 10.90 19.06
N MET A 132 -7.82 10.55 19.84
CA MET A 132 -7.91 9.72 21.04
C MET A 132 -7.71 10.57 22.31
N PRO A 133 -8.79 11.20 22.84
CA PRO A 133 -8.67 12.14 23.95
C PRO A 133 -8.17 11.47 25.26
N LEU A 134 -8.36 10.16 25.42
CA LEU A 134 -7.83 9.42 26.57
C LEU A 134 -6.30 9.42 26.62
N ILE A 135 -5.64 9.31 25.46
CA ILE A 135 -4.17 9.32 25.39
C ILE A 135 -3.64 10.72 25.74
N TRP A 136 -4.30 11.77 25.23
CA TRP A 136 -3.96 13.13 25.60
C TRP A 136 -4.15 13.39 27.11
N ALA A 137 -5.26 12.93 27.68
CA ALA A 137 -5.56 13.04 29.11
C ALA A 137 -4.54 12.27 29.97
N ALA A 138 -3.99 11.17 29.46
CA ALA A 138 -2.96 10.37 30.11
C ALA A 138 -1.62 11.10 30.13
N ASN A 139 -1.23 11.65 28.97
CA ASN A 139 0.03 12.36 28.79
C ASN A 139 0.06 13.73 29.50
N SER A 140 -1.07 14.44 29.56
CA SER A 140 -1.20 15.74 30.22
C SER A 140 -1.28 15.65 31.75
N GLY A 141 -1.49 14.44 32.29
CA GLY A 141 -1.66 14.21 33.72
C GLY A 141 -3.06 14.52 34.25
N GLU A 142 -4.04 14.83 33.37
CA GLU A 142 -5.44 15.01 33.76
C GLU A 142 -6.06 13.75 34.37
N LEU A 143 -5.66 12.58 33.86
CA LEU A 143 -6.02 11.29 34.46
C LEU A 143 -5.56 11.19 35.93
N ALA A 144 -4.37 11.71 36.25
CA ALA A 144 -3.85 11.72 37.61
C ALA A 144 -4.63 12.67 38.53
N ARG A 145 -5.12 13.77 37.97
CA ARG A 145 -5.92 14.79 38.66
C ARG A 145 -7.38 14.38 38.86
N LYS A 146 -7.80 13.20 38.37
CA LYS A 146 -9.19 12.71 38.37
C LYS A 146 -10.16 13.70 37.71
N SER A 147 -9.69 14.55 36.80
CA SER A 147 -10.53 15.50 36.05
C SER A 147 -11.19 14.86 34.83
N VAL A 148 -10.89 13.58 34.55
CA VAL A 148 -11.31 12.86 33.35
C VAL A 148 -12.56 12.05 33.66
N ASN A 149 -13.65 12.37 32.96
CA ASN A 149 -14.90 11.61 33.05
C ASN A 149 -14.85 10.35 32.18
N ASP A 150 -15.74 9.40 32.48
CA ASP A 150 -15.94 8.16 31.74
C ASP A 150 -16.26 8.39 30.25
N ASP A 151 -16.78 9.58 29.91
CA ASP A 151 -17.06 10.02 28.55
C ASP A 151 -15.80 10.11 27.66
N VAL A 152 -14.64 10.45 28.23
CA VAL A 152 -13.36 10.53 27.50
C VAL A 152 -12.90 9.13 27.07
N TYR A 153 -13.13 8.15 27.92
CA TYR A 153 -12.88 6.74 27.61
C TYR A 153 -13.82 6.26 26.49
N LYS A 154 -15.12 6.53 26.62
CA LYS A 154 -16.13 6.17 25.59
C LYS A 154 -15.84 6.83 24.26
N ALA A 155 -15.43 8.10 24.23
CA ALA A 155 -15.07 8.80 23.02
C ALA A 155 -13.88 8.14 22.30
N SER A 156 -12.84 7.78 23.05
CA SER A 156 -11.65 7.12 22.48
C SER A 156 -11.98 5.71 21.96
N ARG A 157 -12.83 4.95 22.65
CA ARG A 157 -13.31 3.65 22.17
C ARG A 157 -14.23 3.75 20.96
N ALA A 158 -15.10 4.76 20.94
CA ALA A 158 -15.94 5.04 19.78
C ALA A 158 -15.09 5.36 18.54
N HIS A 159 -14.02 6.15 18.70
CA HIS A 159 -13.06 6.43 17.64
C HIS A 159 -12.41 5.16 17.08
N ILE A 160 -11.95 4.25 17.96
CA ILE A 160 -11.36 2.98 17.51
C ILE A 160 -12.36 2.12 16.75
N ASN A 161 -13.59 1.99 17.27
CA ASN A 161 -14.64 1.20 16.61
C ASN A 161 -14.99 1.79 15.23
N PHE A 162 -15.17 3.11 15.16
CA PHE A 162 -15.41 3.81 13.90
C PHE A 162 -14.25 3.61 12.93
N SER A 163 -13.01 3.78 13.40
CA SER A 163 -11.81 3.60 12.57
C SER A 163 -11.70 2.17 12.05
N SER A 164 -11.99 1.16 12.89
CA SER A 164 -11.99 -0.24 12.50
C SER A 164 -13.04 -0.54 11.43
N GLU A 165 -14.26 -0.04 11.60
CA GLU A 165 -15.33 -0.22 10.64
C GLU A 165 -15.02 0.48 9.31
N HIS A 166 -14.59 1.74 9.37
CA HIS A 166 -14.26 2.53 8.19
C HIS A 166 -13.10 1.92 7.40
N LEU A 167 -11.98 1.57 8.06
CA LEU A 167 -10.85 0.92 7.40
C LEU A 167 -11.23 -0.44 6.80
N SER A 168 -12.09 -1.21 7.48
CA SER A 168 -12.63 -2.47 6.94
C SER A 168 -13.46 -2.25 5.68
N GLN A 169 -14.30 -1.21 5.65
CA GLN A 169 -15.08 -0.85 4.47
C GLN A 169 -14.17 -0.42 3.31
N LEU A 170 -13.17 0.43 3.56
CA LEU A 170 -12.18 0.82 2.55
C LEU A 170 -11.46 -0.39 1.94
N CYS A 171 -11.05 -1.35 2.77
CA CYS A 171 -10.43 -2.59 2.30
C CYS A 171 -11.39 -3.43 1.43
N LYS A 172 -12.67 -3.51 1.79
CA LYS A 172 -13.69 -4.22 1.01
C LYS A 172 -13.94 -3.55 -0.35
N GLU A 173 -13.99 -2.23 -0.38
CA GLU A 173 -14.11 -1.47 -1.64
C GLU A 173 -12.90 -1.69 -2.54
N LEU A 174 -11.70 -1.69 -1.96
CA LEU A 174 -10.44 -1.98 -2.64
C LEU A 174 -10.44 -3.34 -3.30
N MET A 175 -10.80 -4.37 -2.53
CA MET A 175 -10.92 -5.74 -3.01
C MET A 175 -11.93 -5.82 -4.15
N ARG A 176 -13.13 -5.23 -3.98
CA ARG A 176 -14.18 -5.27 -5.01
C ARG A 176 -13.76 -4.61 -6.33
N LYS A 177 -13.00 -3.52 -6.25
CA LYS A 177 -12.58 -2.73 -7.42
C LYS A 177 -11.42 -3.35 -8.21
N HIS A 178 -10.61 -4.19 -7.58
CA HIS A 178 -9.37 -4.71 -8.20
C HIS A 178 -9.32 -6.24 -8.37
N ILE A 179 -10.15 -7.00 -7.62
CA ILE A 179 -10.24 -8.46 -7.73
C ILE A 179 -11.21 -8.89 -8.85
N ILE A 180 -12.24 -8.08 -9.14
CA ILE A 180 -13.15 -8.25 -10.29
C ILE A 180 -12.47 -7.69 -11.55
#